data_AF-A0A951RCN8-F1
#
_entry.id   AF-A0A951RCN8-F1
#
_cell.length_a   1.000
_cell.length_b   1.000
_cell.length_c   1.000
_cell.angle_alpha   90.00
_cell.angle_beta   90.00
_cell.angle_gamma   90.00
#
_symmetry.space_group_name_H-M   'P 1'
#
loop_
_entity.id
_entity.type
_entity.pdbx_description
1 polymer ?
#
loop_
_entity_poly.entity_id
_entity_poly.type
_entity_poly.pdbx_seq_one_letter_code
_entity_poly.pdbx_strand_id
1 'polypeptide(L)'
;MFDKNFKKVFGVFFLLIYLFFILNISFNSAAVCSVVTESSCDLDYQEIMLYLSDSSNAHAALPLSGSSYEYVLCCSDLGEGVVSDSCSPENKTFLRLSDTLNAHVQTPSASPSYPQSVCYSGFEFISHSTTVPAGQNFFVIASLNEEGNNSHIGAPDSYPRKIYANLSSYSPGECELRNLRWKVDGGEIDDDTSWVPDGKRVELYASASLECEGLSFEFRIYENSTDELVDTFTSLESSYHAYLIVNETWNAQLIEMEDNSTPKYYFEIEEIVSGRLFISDRSQLKSLLKVYPREDIEVCMHYLKSLICSYDPLKVADYTVNQQQNLPSFCSGEGIDCFCEWNESLIDVGTRCVGSWRGTYGGHNIGKCTLTPSNIINNCDESGLMTIQTDAEWEWADDNPNESYSLDCPSSDYVAWPTGGPTTCYYDPEGLHERCRDGSLNILCPAFIPLEFFNAYNFIIAVLIISGVYFVLSLKKQKKEKIK
;
A
#
# COMPACT_ATOMS: atom_id res chain seq x y z
N MET A 1 22.65 13.53 -58.24
CA MET A 1 22.13 12.16 -58.49
C MET A 1 22.48 11.36 -57.25
N PHE A 2 21.53 11.10 -56.34
CA PHE A 2 21.85 10.35 -55.12
C PHE A 2 22.08 8.87 -55.46
N ASP A 3 23.18 8.31 -54.96
CA ASP A 3 23.56 6.92 -55.14
C ASP A 3 22.39 5.99 -54.75
N LYS A 4 22.18 4.93 -55.53
CA LYS A 4 21.15 3.92 -55.33
C LYS A 4 21.25 3.31 -53.92
N ASN A 5 22.46 3.28 -53.36
CA ASN A 5 22.71 2.83 -51.99
C ASN A 5 22.16 3.78 -50.92
N PHE A 6 22.19 5.09 -51.16
CA PHE A 6 21.66 6.09 -50.22
C PHE A 6 20.15 5.94 -50.03
N LYS A 7 19.40 5.65 -51.10
CA LYS A 7 17.95 5.43 -51.01
C LYS A 7 17.58 4.19 -50.19
N LYS A 8 18.39 3.12 -50.24
CA LYS A 8 18.15 1.89 -49.47
C LYS A 8 18.40 2.12 -47.98
N VAL A 9 19.52 2.75 -47.62
CA VAL A 9 19.86 3.06 -46.22
C VAL A 9 18.80 3.99 -45.61
N PHE A 10 18.38 5.01 -46.37
CA PHE A 10 17.34 5.94 -45.92
C PHE A 10 15.97 5.26 -45.75
N GLY A 11 15.63 4.29 -46.61
CA GLY A 11 14.40 3.51 -46.48
C GLY A 11 14.37 2.63 -45.23
N VAL A 12 15.48 1.95 -44.92
CA VAL A 12 15.59 1.11 -43.70
C VAL A 12 15.53 1.96 -42.44
N PHE A 13 16.18 3.13 -42.43
CA PHE A 13 16.12 4.05 -41.29
C PHE A 13 14.69 4.55 -41.00
N PHE A 14 13.93 4.93 -42.03
CA PHE A 14 12.53 5.32 -41.85
C PHE A 14 11.62 4.16 -41.45
N LEU A 15 11.88 2.95 -41.94
CA LEU A 15 11.16 1.75 -41.52
C LEU A 15 11.39 1.48 -40.03
N LEU A 16 12.63 1.58 -39.54
CA LEU A 16 12.96 1.39 -38.13
C LEU A 16 12.34 2.47 -37.24
N ILE A 17 12.32 3.74 -37.68
CA ILE A 17 11.61 4.80 -36.96
C ILE A 17 10.10 4.53 -36.94
N TYR A 18 9.51 4.11 -38.05
CA TYR A 18 8.08 3.78 -38.12
C TYR A 18 7.74 2.57 -37.23
N LEU A 19 8.58 1.53 -37.22
CA LEU A 19 8.44 0.39 -36.32
C LEU A 19 8.58 0.82 -34.86
N PHE A 20 9.54 1.70 -34.55
CA PHE A 20 9.69 2.29 -33.22
C PHE A 20 8.42 3.05 -32.83
N PHE A 21 7.86 3.90 -33.69
CA PHE A 21 6.59 4.57 -33.39
C PHE A 21 5.41 3.61 -33.23
N ILE A 22 5.29 2.55 -34.03
CA ILE A 22 4.23 1.54 -33.87
C ILE A 22 4.40 0.76 -32.56
N LEU A 23 5.63 0.37 -32.22
CA LEU A 23 5.92 -0.31 -30.96
C LEU A 23 5.66 0.60 -29.75
N ASN A 24 5.75 1.92 -29.92
CA ASN A 24 5.36 2.92 -28.91
C ASN A 24 3.87 3.33 -28.97
N ILE A 25 3.07 2.83 -29.94
CA ILE A 25 1.61 3.10 -30.02
C ILE A 25 0.78 2.11 -29.17
N SER A 26 1.44 1.17 -28.50
CA SER A 26 0.79 0.27 -27.53
C SER A 26 1.19 0.81 -26.15
N PHE A 27 0.32 1.29 -25.26
CA PHE A 27 -1.00 0.82 -24.87
C PHE A 27 -1.87 2.03 -24.55
N ASN A 28 -2.96 2.25 -25.28
CA ASN A 28 -4.06 2.99 -24.68
C ASN A 28 -4.54 2.08 -23.55
N SER A 29 -4.40 2.52 -22.30
CA SER A 29 -4.96 1.79 -21.17
C SER A 29 -6.43 1.50 -21.50
N ALA A 30 -6.84 0.23 -21.43
CA ALA A 30 -8.23 -0.12 -21.53
C ALA A 30 -9.03 0.84 -20.63
N ALA A 31 -10.18 1.32 -21.11
CA ALA A 31 -11.01 2.19 -20.31
C ALA A 31 -11.28 1.50 -18.98
N VAL A 32 -10.86 2.13 -17.88
CA VAL A 32 -11.03 1.66 -16.49
C VAL A 32 -12.50 1.37 -16.20
N CYS A 33 -13.40 2.03 -16.94
CA CYS A 33 -14.83 1.88 -16.83
C CYS A 33 -15.48 1.53 -18.16
N SER A 34 -16.54 0.74 -18.12
CA SER A 34 -17.38 0.42 -19.27
C SER A 34 -18.84 0.29 -18.86
N VAL A 35 -19.75 0.48 -19.81
CA VAL A 35 -21.17 0.18 -19.59
C VAL A 35 -21.44 -1.22 -20.11
N VAL A 36 -21.81 -2.12 -19.20
CA VAL A 36 -22.06 -3.54 -19.47
C VAL A 36 -23.40 -3.95 -18.87
N THR A 37 -23.87 -5.15 -19.16
CA THR A 37 -25.01 -5.70 -18.41
C THR A 37 -24.59 -5.98 -16.97
N GLU A 38 -25.50 -5.90 -16.01
CA GLU A 38 -25.23 -6.20 -14.59
C GLU A 38 -24.54 -7.55 -14.43
N SER A 39 -25.03 -8.58 -15.13
CA SER A 39 -24.46 -9.93 -15.14
C SER A 39 -23.06 -10.05 -15.75
N SER A 40 -22.61 -9.02 -16.49
CA SER A 40 -21.27 -8.97 -17.09
C SER A 40 -20.29 -8.12 -16.27
N CYS A 41 -20.77 -7.42 -15.24
CA CYS A 41 -19.92 -6.71 -14.30
C CYS A 41 -19.46 -7.71 -13.24
N ASP A 42 -18.19 -8.10 -13.33
CA ASP A 42 -17.63 -9.08 -12.41
C ASP A 42 -17.33 -8.39 -11.07
N LEU A 43 -18.30 -8.50 -10.15
CA LEU A 43 -18.24 -7.87 -8.82
C LEU A 43 -17.04 -8.34 -7.97
N ASP A 44 -16.33 -9.35 -8.44
CA ASP A 44 -15.14 -9.88 -7.82
C ASP A 44 -13.91 -8.98 -8.03
N TYR A 45 -13.92 -8.16 -9.09
CA TYR A 45 -12.83 -7.24 -9.50
C TYR A 45 -13.31 -5.85 -9.91
N GLN A 46 -14.61 -5.67 -10.05
CA GLN A 46 -15.21 -4.46 -10.60
C GLN A 46 -16.27 -3.93 -9.66
N GLU A 47 -16.43 -2.61 -9.67
CA GLU A 47 -17.41 -1.93 -8.86
C GLU A 47 -18.52 -1.34 -9.74
N ILE A 48 -19.76 -1.58 -9.34
CA ILE A 48 -20.92 -0.91 -9.95
C ILE A 48 -20.96 0.51 -9.42
N MET A 49 -20.56 1.46 -10.26
CA MET A 49 -20.64 2.88 -9.94
C MET A 49 -22.08 3.39 -10.00
N LEU A 50 -22.86 2.89 -10.97
CA LEU A 50 -24.24 3.29 -11.24
C LEU A 50 -25.01 2.18 -11.95
N TYR A 51 -26.33 2.13 -11.74
CA TYR A 51 -27.25 1.42 -12.63
C TYR A 51 -27.74 2.37 -13.72
N LEU A 52 -27.86 1.87 -14.96
CA LEU A 52 -28.14 2.64 -16.16
C LEU A 52 -29.31 2.06 -16.96
N SER A 53 -30.26 2.91 -17.38
CA SER A 53 -31.42 2.47 -18.15
C SER A 53 -31.12 2.01 -19.59
N ASP A 54 -29.94 2.35 -20.13
CA ASP A 54 -29.49 2.05 -21.49
C ASP A 54 -27.95 1.95 -21.53
N SER A 55 -27.37 1.41 -22.60
CA SER A 55 -25.90 1.28 -22.77
C SER A 55 -25.19 2.59 -23.16
N SER A 56 -25.90 3.55 -23.76
CA SER A 56 -25.29 4.73 -24.36
C SER A 56 -25.99 6.05 -24.04
N ASN A 57 -27.30 5.99 -23.73
CA ASN A 57 -28.12 7.17 -23.46
C ASN A 57 -29.04 6.95 -22.27
N ALA A 58 -28.44 6.85 -21.10
CA ALA A 58 -29.09 6.34 -19.91
C ALA A 58 -29.52 7.43 -18.94
N HIS A 59 -30.63 7.14 -18.27
CA HIS A 59 -30.89 7.65 -16.93
C HIS A 59 -30.13 6.78 -15.94
N ALA A 60 -29.69 7.39 -14.84
CA ALA A 60 -28.93 6.71 -13.80
C ALA A 60 -29.80 6.39 -12.57
N ALA A 61 -29.36 5.40 -11.80
CA ALA A 61 -29.91 5.04 -10.51
C ALA A 61 -28.77 4.73 -9.53
N LEU A 62 -29.02 4.97 -8.24
CA LEU A 62 -28.06 4.64 -7.18
C LEU A 62 -27.85 3.12 -7.08
N PRO A 63 -26.61 2.64 -6.82
CA PRO A 63 -26.35 1.20 -6.63
C PRO A 63 -27.23 0.52 -5.57
N LEU A 64 -27.62 1.27 -4.53
CA LEU A 64 -28.40 0.75 -3.40
C LEU A 64 -29.92 0.83 -3.59
N SER A 65 -30.40 1.32 -4.73
CA SER A 65 -31.84 1.60 -4.95
C SER A 65 -32.68 0.36 -5.30
N GLY A 66 -32.07 -0.81 -5.52
CA GLY A 66 -32.77 -2.00 -5.99
C GLY A 66 -33.35 -1.84 -7.40
N SER A 67 -32.66 -1.06 -8.24
CA SER A 67 -33.03 -0.82 -9.63
C SER A 67 -33.19 -2.13 -10.43
N SER A 68 -34.08 -2.13 -11.43
CA SER A 68 -34.25 -3.24 -12.39
C SER A 68 -33.56 -2.96 -13.73
N TYR A 69 -32.62 -2.02 -13.74
CA TYR A 69 -31.88 -1.66 -14.94
C TYR A 69 -30.90 -2.76 -15.33
N GLU A 70 -30.94 -3.14 -16.60
CA GLU A 70 -30.10 -4.20 -17.16
C GLU A 70 -28.63 -3.76 -17.24
N TYR A 71 -28.36 -2.46 -17.43
CA TYR A 71 -27.00 -1.95 -17.62
C TYR A 71 -26.44 -1.33 -16.34
N VAL A 72 -25.13 -1.42 -16.19
CA VAL A 72 -24.37 -0.81 -15.10
C VAL A 72 -23.13 -0.11 -15.64
N LEU A 73 -22.74 1.00 -15.02
CA LEU A 73 -21.41 1.57 -15.19
C LEU A 73 -20.46 0.79 -14.30
N CYS A 74 -19.68 -0.10 -14.90
CA CYS A 74 -18.80 -1.02 -14.23
C CYS A 74 -17.35 -0.54 -14.39
N CYS A 75 -16.63 -0.38 -13.28
CA CYS A 75 -15.25 0.06 -13.30
C CYS A 75 -14.35 -0.96 -12.61
N SER A 76 -13.23 -1.33 -13.23
CA SER A 76 -12.14 -2.05 -12.56
C SER A 76 -11.15 -1.05 -11.95
N ASP A 77 -10.32 -1.48 -11.00
CA ASP A 77 -9.09 -0.76 -10.62
C ASP A 77 -9.26 0.69 -10.13
N LEU A 78 -10.42 1.04 -9.56
CA LEU A 78 -10.66 2.33 -8.92
C LEU A 78 -10.09 2.41 -7.48
N GLY A 79 -9.33 1.42 -7.03
CA GLY A 79 -8.76 1.44 -5.67
C GLY A 79 -9.82 1.25 -4.58
N GLU A 80 -9.57 1.76 -3.37
CA GLU A 80 -10.28 1.49 -2.11
C GLU A 80 -11.62 2.23 -1.96
N GLY A 81 -12.11 2.79 -3.06
CA GLY A 81 -13.31 3.60 -3.01
C GLY A 81 -14.54 2.76 -2.76
N VAL A 82 -15.44 3.25 -1.90
CA VAL A 82 -16.78 2.68 -1.79
C VAL A 82 -17.75 3.68 -2.38
N VAL A 83 -18.55 3.23 -3.35
CA VAL A 83 -19.65 4.05 -3.86
C VAL A 83 -20.63 4.32 -2.72
N SER A 84 -20.84 5.59 -2.40
CA SER A 84 -21.75 6.03 -1.33
C SER A 84 -22.63 7.18 -1.78
N ASP A 85 -23.76 7.33 -1.11
CA ASP A 85 -24.66 8.47 -1.23
C ASP A 85 -24.28 9.65 -0.31
N SER A 86 -23.27 9.48 0.55
CA SER A 86 -22.78 10.47 1.50
C SER A 86 -21.34 10.92 1.18
N CYS A 87 -21.22 12.17 0.72
CA CYS A 87 -19.91 12.75 0.36
C CYS A 87 -19.23 13.37 1.58
N SER A 88 -17.93 13.14 1.71
CA SER A 88 -17.09 13.65 2.79
C SER A 88 -15.81 14.28 2.21
N PRO A 89 -14.92 14.88 3.03
CA PRO A 89 -13.61 15.30 2.55
C PRO A 89 -12.77 14.16 1.95
N GLU A 90 -12.99 12.92 2.37
CA GLU A 90 -12.29 11.72 1.85
C GLU A 90 -13.06 11.06 0.70
N ASN A 91 -14.39 11.24 0.69
CA ASN A 91 -15.30 10.68 -0.30
C ASN A 91 -15.83 11.76 -1.24
N LYS A 92 -15.16 11.94 -2.38
CA LYS A 92 -15.43 13.07 -3.28
C LYS A 92 -16.66 12.81 -4.15
N THR A 93 -17.38 13.86 -4.48
CA THR A 93 -18.52 13.78 -5.40
C THR A 93 -18.04 13.36 -6.79
N PHE A 94 -18.46 12.18 -7.24
CA PHE A 94 -18.29 11.70 -8.60
C PHE A 94 -19.31 12.36 -9.53
N LEU A 95 -20.59 12.36 -9.13
CA LEU A 95 -21.69 13.02 -9.83
C LEU A 95 -22.89 13.25 -8.90
N ARG A 96 -23.93 13.92 -9.40
CA ARG A 96 -25.19 14.11 -8.68
C ARG A 96 -26.37 13.61 -9.50
N LEU A 97 -27.41 13.11 -8.85
CA LEU A 97 -28.61 12.54 -9.49
C LEU A 97 -29.86 13.33 -9.08
N SER A 98 -30.74 13.59 -10.06
CA SER A 98 -32.00 14.32 -9.81
C SER A 98 -32.96 13.55 -8.87
N ASP A 99 -32.84 12.23 -8.82
CA ASP A 99 -33.61 11.31 -7.98
C ASP A 99 -32.76 10.03 -7.70
N THR A 100 -33.28 9.07 -6.95
CA THR A 100 -32.63 7.78 -6.65
C THR A 100 -32.77 6.75 -7.77
N LEU A 101 -33.82 6.86 -8.59
CA LEU A 101 -34.14 6.04 -9.76
C LEU A 101 -34.48 6.94 -10.95
N ASN A 102 -34.21 6.48 -12.17
CA ASN A 102 -34.56 7.20 -13.40
C ASN A 102 -34.07 8.65 -13.45
N ALA A 103 -32.89 8.90 -12.88
CA ALA A 103 -32.38 10.22 -12.66
C ALA A 103 -31.56 10.75 -13.83
N HIS A 104 -31.66 12.05 -14.07
CA HIS A 104 -30.66 12.75 -14.85
C HIS A 104 -29.43 13.02 -14.00
N VAL A 105 -28.30 13.19 -14.67
CA VAL A 105 -26.99 13.38 -14.05
C VAL A 105 -26.60 14.86 -14.09
N GLN A 106 -25.96 15.31 -13.03
CA GLN A 106 -25.31 16.61 -12.92
C GLN A 106 -23.81 16.42 -12.67
N THR A 107 -22.97 17.21 -13.33
CA THR A 107 -21.51 17.14 -13.20
C THR A 107 -21.05 17.46 -11.77
N PRO A 108 -19.92 16.90 -11.31
CA PRO A 108 -19.43 17.13 -9.94
C PRO A 108 -19.05 18.60 -9.67
N SER A 109 -18.68 19.34 -10.72
CA SER A 109 -18.29 20.76 -10.65
C SER A 109 -19.46 21.75 -10.75
N ALA A 110 -20.69 21.29 -11.01
CA ALA A 110 -21.85 22.17 -11.11
C ALA A 110 -22.34 22.60 -9.73
N SER A 111 -22.99 23.77 -9.67
CA SER A 111 -23.69 24.21 -8.45
C SER A 111 -24.72 23.15 -8.03
N PRO A 112 -24.71 22.69 -6.78
CA PRO A 112 -25.48 21.53 -6.34
C PRO A 112 -26.99 21.84 -6.41
N SER A 113 -27.65 21.36 -7.46
CA SER A 113 -29.11 21.48 -7.62
C SER A 113 -29.82 20.14 -7.45
N TYR A 114 -29.07 19.03 -7.56
CA TYR A 114 -29.59 17.68 -7.46
C TYR A 114 -29.43 17.11 -6.05
N PRO A 115 -30.49 16.49 -5.48
CA PRO A 115 -30.53 16.12 -4.07
C PRO A 115 -29.63 14.92 -3.75
N GLN A 116 -29.41 14.02 -4.72
CA GLN A 116 -28.61 12.82 -4.52
C GLN A 116 -27.18 13.07 -4.99
N SER A 117 -26.20 12.67 -4.20
CA SER A 117 -24.79 12.68 -4.59
C SER A 117 -24.33 11.24 -4.73
N VAL A 118 -23.49 10.98 -5.72
CA VAL A 118 -22.76 9.72 -5.83
C VAL A 118 -21.31 10.07 -5.58
N CYS A 119 -20.76 9.45 -4.55
CA CYS A 119 -19.46 9.77 -3.99
C CYS A 119 -18.58 8.55 -4.11
N TYR A 120 -17.29 8.77 -4.37
CA TYR A 120 -16.28 7.73 -4.38
C TYR A 120 -15.01 8.23 -3.67
N SER A 121 -14.41 7.40 -2.81
CA SER A 121 -13.16 7.73 -2.11
C SER A 121 -11.92 7.47 -2.97
N GLY A 122 -10.81 8.14 -2.64
CA GLY A 122 -9.52 7.92 -3.31
C GLY A 122 -9.28 8.72 -4.59
N PHE A 123 -10.28 9.39 -5.15
CA PHE A 123 -10.11 10.25 -6.33
C PHE A 123 -10.79 11.60 -6.21
N GLU A 124 -10.20 12.61 -6.86
CA GLU A 124 -10.87 13.85 -7.22
C GLU A 124 -11.50 13.72 -8.62
N PHE A 125 -12.78 14.09 -8.73
CA PHE A 125 -13.53 14.02 -9.98
C PHE A 125 -13.74 15.40 -10.59
N ILE A 126 -13.47 15.50 -11.89
CA ILE A 126 -13.73 16.72 -12.67
C ILE A 126 -14.49 16.39 -13.96
N SER A 127 -15.09 17.40 -14.58
CA SER A 127 -15.75 17.24 -15.88
C SER A 127 -15.17 18.20 -16.91
N HIS A 128 -14.91 17.73 -18.14
CA HIS A 128 -14.37 18.57 -19.22
C HIS A 128 -14.91 18.15 -20.60
N SER A 129 -15.00 19.11 -21.53
CA SER A 129 -15.75 18.99 -22.78
C SER A 129 -15.12 18.19 -23.92
N THR A 130 -13.84 17.77 -23.87
CA THR A 130 -13.22 16.81 -24.83
C THR A 130 -11.71 16.62 -24.64
N THR A 131 -10.98 17.63 -24.17
CA THR A 131 -9.52 17.52 -23.97
C THR A 131 -9.18 17.24 -22.52
N VAL A 132 -8.39 16.20 -22.29
CA VAL A 132 -7.74 15.95 -20.99
C VAL A 132 -6.94 17.19 -20.59
N PRO A 133 -7.06 17.69 -19.35
CA PRO A 133 -6.19 18.75 -18.87
C PRO A 133 -4.72 18.32 -19.03
N ALA A 134 -3.93 19.14 -19.72
CA ALA A 134 -2.52 18.83 -19.93
C ALA A 134 -1.76 18.78 -18.59
N GLY A 135 -0.92 17.75 -18.40
CA GLY A 135 -0.01 17.65 -17.26
C GLY A 135 -0.57 16.98 -16.01
N GLN A 136 -1.67 16.24 -16.11
CA GLN A 136 -2.24 15.47 -14.99
C GLN A 136 -2.62 14.05 -15.42
N ASN A 137 -2.50 13.11 -14.49
CA ASN A 137 -2.83 11.70 -14.70
C ASN A 137 -4.34 11.52 -14.50
N PHE A 138 -5.12 11.66 -15.57
CA PHE A 138 -6.55 11.45 -15.56
C PHE A 138 -6.95 10.25 -16.42
N PHE A 139 -7.99 9.54 -16.00
CA PHE A 139 -8.70 8.60 -16.86
C PHE A 139 -10.19 8.91 -16.89
N VAL A 140 -10.86 8.51 -17.97
CA VAL A 140 -12.29 8.77 -18.19
C VAL A 140 -13.11 7.64 -17.57
N ILE A 141 -14.05 8.01 -16.71
CA ILE A 141 -14.98 7.07 -16.05
C ILE A 141 -16.29 6.96 -16.81
N ALA A 142 -16.83 8.10 -17.24
CA ALA A 142 -18.10 8.17 -17.94
C ALA A 142 -18.13 9.39 -18.86
N SER A 143 -19.16 9.50 -19.68
CA SER A 143 -19.43 10.70 -20.45
C SER A 143 -20.88 11.16 -20.34
N LEU A 144 -21.12 12.46 -20.55
CA LEU A 144 -22.43 13.12 -20.43
C LEU A 144 -22.80 13.85 -21.72
N ASN A 145 -24.09 13.83 -22.09
CA ASN A 145 -24.56 14.45 -23.33
C ASN A 145 -24.59 16.00 -23.30
N GLU A 146 -24.74 16.60 -22.12
CA GLU A 146 -24.90 18.05 -21.93
C GLU A 146 -23.94 18.59 -20.86
N GLU A 147 -23.81 19.93 -20.77
CA GLU A 147 -23.03 20.57 -19.72
C GLU A 147 -23.92 20.98 -18.53
N GLY A 148 -23.47 20.64 -17.32
CA GLY A 148 -24.07 21.13 -16.09
C GLY A 148 -25.06 20.15 -15.49
N ASN A 149 -26.36 20.41 -15.65
CA ASN A 149 -27.45 19.60 -15.11
C ASN A 149 -28.24 18.93 -16.24
N ASN A 150 -29.17 18.04 -15.86
CA ASN A 150 -30.12 17.42 -16.79
C ASN A 150 -29.48 16.55 -17.87
N SER A 151 -28.29 16.00 -17.62
CA SER A 151 -27.56 15.22 -18.60
C SER A 151 -27.93 13.74 -18.52
N HIS A 152 -27.92 13.07 -19.67
CA HIS A 152 -27.90 11.62 -19.77
C HIS A 152 -26.44 11.15 -19.71
N ILE A 153 -26.23 9.95 -19.20
CA ILE A 153 -24.91 9.34 -19.02
C ILE A 153 -24.74 8.16 -19.96
N GLY A 154 -23.50 7.93 -20.41
CA GLY A 154 -23.13 6.76 -21.19
C GLY A 154 -21.70 6.33 -20.92
N ALA A 155 -21.26 5.30 -21.65
CA ALA A 155 -19.88 4.81 -21.61
C ALA A 155 -18.85 5.93 -21.82
N PRO A 156 -17.59 5.77 -21.38
CA PRO A 156 -16.53 6.80 -21.49
C PRO A 156 -16.47 7.52 -22.83
N ASP A 157 -16.74 6.83 -23.94
CA ASP A 157 -16.64 7.37 -25.30
C ASP A 157 -17.96 7.86 -25.93
N SER A 158 -19.08 7.73 -25.24
CA SER A 158 -20.42 8.01 -25.81
C SER A 158 -20.65 9.50 -26.13
N TYR A 159 -20.15 10.40 -25.29
CA TYR A 159 -20.42 11.83 -25.38
C TYR A 159 -19.17 12.71 -25.29
N PRO A 160 -19.22 13.97 -25.77
CA PRO A 160 -18.08 14.88 -25.73
C PRO A 160 -17.63 15.23 -24.31
N ARG A 161 -18.58 15.46 -23.39
CA ARG A 161 -18.27 15.80 -22.00
C ARG A 161 -17.84 14.53 -21.26
N LYS A 162 -16.61 14.52 -20.75
CA LYS A 162 -16.03 13.40 -20.00
C LYS A 162 -16.03 13.70 -18.51
N ILE A 163 -16.24 12.67 -17.69
CA ILE A 163 -15.96 12.69 -16.26
C ILE A 163 -14.62 12.00 -16.05
N TYR A 164 -13.69 12.71 -15.43
CA TYR A 164 -12.33 12.24 -15.16
C TYR A 164 -12.13 11.98 -13.68
N ALA A 165 -11.37 10.94 -13.34
CA ALA A 165 -10.78 10.76 -12.02
C ALA A 165 -9.29 11.09 -12.05
N ASN A 166 -8.84 11.84 -11.04
CA ASN A 166 -7.46 12.27 -10.89
C ASN A 166 -6.61 11.21 -10.16
N LEU A 167 -5.75 10.50 -10.88
CA LEU A 167 -4.80 9.55 -10.28
C LEU A 167 -3.75 10.25 -9.40
N SER A 168 -3.46 11.54 -9.61
CA SER A 168 -2.51 12.24 -8.73
C SER A 168 -3.07 12.49 -7.32
N SER A 169 -4.38 12.36 -7.14
CA SER A 169 -5.03 12.36 -5.83
C SER A 169 -5.10 10.98 -5.18
N TYR A 170 -4.77 9.92 -5.94
CA TYR A 170 -4.59 8.59 -5.42
C TYR A 170 -3.28 8.55 -4.65
N SER A 171 -3.36 8.48 -3.33
CA SER A 171 -2.22 8.04 -2.53
C SER A 171 -2.14 6.53 -2.72
N PRO A 172 -1.04 5.96 -3.27
CA PRO A 172 -0.88 4.52 -3.30
C PRO A 172 -1.10 3.98 -1.89
N GLY A 173 -2.03 3.04 -1.78
CA GLY A 173 -2.39 2.42 -0.52
C GLY A 173 -1.25 1.52 -0.03
N GLU A 174 -1.38 1.04 1.20
CA GLU A 174 -0.64 -0.16 1.61
C GLU A 174 -1.17 -1.35 0.81
N CYS A 175 -0.40 -2.43 0.66
CA CYS A 175 -0.96 -3.66 0.12
C CYS A 175 -2.13 -4.11 1.01
N GLU A 176 -3.32 -4.21 0.41
CA GLU A 176 -4.54 -4.61 1.10
C GLU A 176 -5.16 -5.81 0.37
N LEU A 177 -5.45 -6.87 1.12
CA LEU A 177 -6.31 -7.95 0.65
C LEU A 177 -7.78 -7.57 0.90
N ARG A 178 -8.58 -7.63 -0.14
CA ARG A 178 -9.98 -7.23 -0.20
C ARG A 178 -10.86 -8.39 -0.64
N ASN A 179 -12.17 -8.20 -0.49
CA ASN A 179 -13.20 -9.15 -0.90
C ASN A 179 -12.93 -10.59 -0.41
N LEU A 180 -12.34 -10.69 0.79
CA LEU A 180 -12.09 -11.94 1.48
C LEU A 180 -13.45 -12.61 1.75
N ARG A 181 -13.71 -13.68 1.03
CA ARG A 181 -14.94 -14.47 1.17
C ARG A 181 -14.64 -15.93 0.91
N TRP A 182 -15.37 -16.77 1.61
CA TRP A 182 -15.26 -18.21 1.48
C TRP A 182 -16.33 -18.73 0.53
N LYS A 183 -15.97 -19.69 -0.31
CA LYS A 183 -16.92 -20.46 -1.12
C LYS A 183 -16.82 -21.94 -0.78
N VAL A 184 -17.95 -22.63 -0.79
CA VAL A 184 -18.05 -24.09 -0.62
C VAL A 184 -18.74 -24.67 -1.85
N ASP A 185 -18.05 -25.55 -2.57
CA ASP A 185 -18.45 -26.07 -3.88
C ASP A 185 -18.87 -24.95 -4.87
N GLY A 186 -18.18 -23.80 -4.82
CA GLY A 186 -18.46 -22.63 -5.65
C GLY A 186 -19.61 -21.74 -5.18
N GLY A 187 -20.33 -22.11 -4.11
CA GLY A 187 -21.34 -21.25 -3.47
C GLY A 187 -20.72 -20.42 -2.35
N GLU A 188 -20.97 -19.10 -2.33
CA GLU A 188 -20.51 -18.22 -1.25
C GLU A 188 -21.15 -18.63 0.09
N ILE A 189 -20.34 -18.71 1.14
CA ILE A 189 -20.78 -18.96 2.50
C ILE A 189 -20.58 -17.69 3.33
N ASP A 190 -21.62 -17.29 4.06
CA ASP A 190 -21.49 -16.23 5.05
C ASP A 190 -20.57 -16.70 6.18
N ASP A 191 -19.69 -15.81 6.64
CA ASP A 191 -18.67 -16.07 7.68
C ASP A 191 -19.24 -16.64 9.01
N ASP A 192 -20.56 -16.56 9.23
CA ASP A 192 -21.24 -17.13 10.41
C ASP A 192 -21.67 -18.61 10.22
N THR A 193 -21.58 -19.16 9.01
CA THR A 193 -21.87 -20.58 8.74
C THR A 193 -20.63 -21.44 8.98
N SER A 194 -20.38 -21.70 10.27
CA SER A 194 -19.28 -22.51 10.82
C SER A 194 -19.28 -24.01 10.46
N TRP A 195 -20.01 -24.42 9.43
CA TRP A 195 -20.24 -25.83 9.11
C TRP A 195 -20.12 -26.09 7.61
N VAL A 196 -18.95 -26.59 7.22
CA VAL A 196 -18.73 -27.18 5.90
C VAL A 196 -18.93 -28.70 6.05
N PRO A 197 -19.92 -29.32 5.38
CA PRO A 197 -20.07 -30.77 5.39
C PRO A 197 -18.84 -31.48 4.83
N ASP A 198 -18.59 -32.71 5.28
CA ASP A 198 -17.49 -33.53 4.75
C ASP A 198 -17.62 -33.76 3.23
N GLY A 199 -16.48 -33.85 2.56
CA GLY A 199 -16.40 -34.08 1.11
C GLY A 199 -16.70 -32.85 0.25
N LYS A 200 -16.70 -31.65 0.83
CA LYS A 200 -16.90 -30.38 0.15
C LYS A 200 -15.57 -29.67 -0.15
N ARG A 201 -15.53 -28.96 -1.28
CA ARG A 201 -14.39 -28.11 -1.66
C ARG A 201 -14.56 -26.74 -1.02
N VAL A 202 -13.57 -26.30 -0.25
CA VAL A 202 -13.54 -24.93 0.30
C VAL A 202 -12.56 -24.09 -0.51
N GLU A 203 -12.99 -22.88 -0.87
CA GLU A 203 -12.23 -21.92 -1.64
C GLU A 203 -12.16 -20.59 -0.87
N LEU A 204 -10.96 -20.05 -0.65
CA LEU A 204 -10.81 -18.66 -0.25
C LEU A 204 -10.69 -17.82 -1.50
N TYR A 205 -11.55 -16.81 -1.60
CA TYR A 205 -11.43 -15.78 -2.60
C TYR A 205 -10.94 -14.51 -1.93
N ALA A 206 -9.85 -13.94 -2.46
CA ALA A 206 -9.31 -12.66 -2.03
C ALA A 206 -8.85 -11.89 -3.28
N SER A 207 -9.16 -10.60 -3.35
CA SER A 207 -8.63 -9.70 -4.36
C SER A 207 -7.58 -8.82 -3.70
N ALA A 208 -6.37 -8.76 -4.25
CA ALA A 208 -5.31 -7.92 -3.69
C ALA A 208 -5.29 -6.54 -4.38
N SER A 209 -4.91 -5.48 -3.66
CA SER A 209 -4.60 -4.20 -4.29
C SER A 209 -3.37 -4.32 -5.20
N LEU A 210 -3.20 -3.38 -6.13
CA LEU A 210 -2.04 -3.35 -7.05
C LEU A 210 -0.71 -3.33 -6.30
N GLU A 211 -0.71 -2.77 -5.09
CA GLU A 211 0.46 -2.67 -4.22
C GLU A 211 0.88 -4.01 -3.60
N CYS A 212 0.10 -5.09 -3.74
CA CYS A 212 0.44 -6.44 -3.30
C CYS A 212 1.24 -7.26 -4.34
N GLU A 213 1.59 -6.68 -5.48
CA GLU A 213 2.36 -7.37 -6.53
C GLU A 213 3.74 -7.81 -5.99
N GLY A 214 4.11 -9.08 -6.22
CA GLY A 214 5.38 -9.65 -5.76
C GLY A 214 5.36 -10.26 -4.35
N LEU A 215 4.24 -10.17 -3.62
CA LEU A 215 4.10 -10.78 -2.30
C LEU A 215 3.59 -12.23 -2.40
N SER A 216 4.04 -13.10 -1.50
CA SER A 216 3.54 -14.47 -1.35
C SER A 216 2.81 -14.67 -0.02
N PHE A 217 1.60 -15.18 -0.09
CA PHE A 217 0.77 -15.47 1.07
C PHE A 217 0.72 -16.98 1.35
N GLU A 218 0.76 -17.35 2.63
CA GLU A 218 0.43 -18.67 3.15
C GLU A 218 -0.99 -18.66 3.70
N PHE A 219 -1.71 -19.73 3.43
CA PHE A 219 -3.01 -19.98 4.04
C PHE A 219 -2.92 -21.29 4.81
N ARG A 220 -3.26 -21.24 6.09
CA ARG A 220 -3.27 -22.38 7.01
C ARG A 220 -4.68 -22.70 7.45
N ILE A 221 -5.00 -23.99 7.49
CA ILE A 221 -6.30 -24.49 7.91
C ILE A 221 -6.10 -25.29 9.17
N TYR A 222 -6.87 -24.98 10.20
CA TYR A 222 -6.82 -25.65 11.49
C TYR A 222 -8.15 -26.31 11.82
N GLU A 223 -8.07 -27.43 12.52
CA GLU A 223 -9.24 -28.04 13.13
C GLU A 223 -9.49 -27.41 14.51
N ASN A 224 -10.63 -26.75 14.66
CA ASN A 224 -11.10 -26.02 15.85
C ASN A 224 -11.18 -26.90 17.12
N SER A 225 -11.25 -28.23 16.98
CA SER A 225 -11.26 -29.13 18.14
C SER A 225 -9.88 -29.33 18.77
N THR A 226 -8.81 -29.13 17.99
CA THR A 226 -7.46 -29.58 18.35
C THR A 226 -6.38 -28.52 18.13
N ASP A 227 -6.72 -27.39 17.49
CA ASP A 227 -5.76 -26.42 16.92
C ASP A 227 -4.67 -27.12 16.09
N GLU A 228 -4.98 -28.31 15.56
CA GLU A 228 -4.07 -29.08 14.73
C GLU A 228 -4.09 -28.51 13.32
N LEU A 229 -2.91 -28.18 12.81
CA LEU A 229 -2.73 -27.74 11.44
C LEU A 229 -3.10 -28.89 10.50
N VAL A 230 -4.22 -28.74 9.81
CA VAL A 230 -4.75 -29.74 8.88
C VAL A 230 -3.96 -29.68 7.57
N ASP A 231 -3.74 -28.47 7.07
CA ASP A 231 -3.05 -28.25 5.81
C ASP A 231 -2.47 -26.83 5.70
N THR A 232 -1.55 -26.64 4.76
CA THR A 232 -0.88 -25.37 4.49
C THR A 232 -0.69 -25.19 2.99
N PHE A 233 -1.02 -24.00 2.49
CA PHE A 233 -0.93 -23.64 1.08
C PHE A 233 -0.06 -22.41 0.91
N THR A 234 0.86 -22.46 -0.03
CA THR A 234 1.76 -21.36 -0.38
C THR A 234 1.46 -20.87 -1.78
N SER A 235 1.20 -19.57 -1.92
CA SER A 235 1.15 -18.93 -3.24
C SER A 235 2.55 -18.66 -3.77
N LEU A 236 2.87 -19.15 -4.97
CA LEU A 236 4.16 -19.01 -5.61
C LEU A 236 4.02 -18.38 -7.01
N GLU A 237 4.45 -17.12 -7.09
CA GLU A 237 4.77 -16.31 -8.28
C GLU A 237 3.71 -15.37 -8.88
N SER A 238 4.08 -14.09 -8.93
CA SER A 238 3.61 -13.10 -9.92
C SER A 238 4.74 -12.82 -10.94
N SER A 239 4.61 -13.28 -12.19
CA SER A 239 5.63 -13.03 -13.24
C SER A 239 5.35 -11.77 -14.09
N TYR A 240 6.42 -11.11 -14.52
CA TYR A 240 6.52 -9.78 -15.15
C TYR A 240 5.57 -9.48 -16.34
N HIS A 241 4.70 -8.48 -16.13
CA HIS A 241 3.91 -7.64 -17.06
C HIS A 241 3.13 -8.32 -18.21
N ALA A 242 1.97 -8.89 -17.86
CA ALA A 242 0.72 -8.85 -18.60
C ALA A 242 -0.41 -9.15 -17.59
N TYR A 243 -1.47 -8.32 -17.53
CA TYR A 243 -2.65 -8.43 -16.65
C TYR A 243 -2.60 -9.61 -15.67
N LEU A 244 -1.91 -9.41 -14.55
CA LEU A 244 -1.81 -10.42 -13.52
C LEU A 244 -3.07 -10.33 -12.65
N ILE A 245 -4.12 -10.95 -13.16
CA ILE A 245 -5.29 -11.32 -12.38
C ILE A 245 -4.86 -12.54 -11.56
N VAL A 246 -4.56 -12.36 -10.27
CA VAL A 246 -4.35 -13.49 -9.35
C VAL A 246 -5.73 -14.05 -8.97
N ASN A 247 -6.36 -14.75 -9.91
CA ASN A 247 -7.56 -15.56 -9.67
C ASN A 247 -7.18 -16.95 -9.21
N GLU A 248 -6.32 -17.04 -8.21
CA GLU A 248 -6.04 -18.34 -7.63
C GLU A 248 -7.20 -18.71 -6.73
N THR A 249 -8.02 -19.62 -7.26
CA THR A 249 -8.99 -20.35 -6.48
C THR A 249 -8.23 -21.42 -5.72
N TRP A 250 -7.92 -21.14 -4.45
CA TRP A 250 -7.22 -22.08 -3.57
C TRP A 250 -8.17 -23.21 -3.19
N ASN A 251 -7.76 -24.46 -3.43
CA ASN A 251 -8.62 -25.61 -3.17
C ASN A 251 -8.13 -26.36 -1.94
N ALA A 252 -8.89 -26.27 -0.86
CA ALA A 252 -8.76 -27.21 0.24
C ALA A 252 -9.68 -28.41 -0.03
N GLN A 253 -9.12 -29.62 -0.06
CA GLN A 253 -9.88 -30.86 -0.03
C GLN A 253 -9.74 -31.50 1.34
N LEU A 254 -10.87 -31.79 1.97
CA LEU A 254 -10.87 -32.55 3.21
C LEU A 254 -10.42 -33.99 2.95
N ILE A 255 -9.46 -34.47 3.73
CA ILE A 255 -9.08 -35.89 3.78
C ILE A 255 -9.92 -36.55 4.87
N GLU A 256 -10.66 -37.62 4.54
CA GLU A 256 -11.48 -38.36 5.50
C GLU A 256 -10.67 -38.77 6.73
N MET A 257 -11.12 -38.38 7.92
CA MET A 257 -10.65 -38.94 9.18
C MET A 257 -11.64 -40.01 9.68
N GLU A 258 -11.11 -41.09 10.26
CA GLU A 258 -11.86 -42.31 10.62
C GLU A 258 -12.91 -42.14 11.73
N ASP A 259 -13.10 -40.94 12.29
CA ASP A 259 -14.00 -40.73 13.43
C ASP A 259 -15.19 -39.83 13.10
N ASN A 260 -16.38 -40.32 13.49
CA ASN A 260 -17.71 -39.87 13.03
C ASN A 260 -18.16 -38.53 13.68
N SER A 261 -17.23 -37.72 14.18
CA SER A 261 -17.50 -36.38 14.71
C SER A 261 -17.27 -35.36 13.61
N THR A 262 -18.29 -34.59 13.25
CA THR A 262 -18.18 -33.48 12.29
C THR A 262 -17.10 -32.49 12.75
N PRO A 263 -15.97 -32.39 12.05
CA PRO A 263 -14.89 -31.49 12.42
C PRO A 263 -15.32 -30.04 12.16
N LYS A 264 -14.82 -29.14 12.99
CA LYS A 264 -14.99 -27.69 12.81
C LYS A 264 -13.64 -27.14 12.38
N TYR A 265 -13.62 -26.23 11.40
CA TYR A 265 -12.37 -25.64 10.91
C TYR A 265 -12.32 -24.14 11.17
N TYR A 266 -11.13 -23.60 11.35
CA TYR A 266 -10.84 -22.18 11.24
C TYR A 266 -9.61 -21.96 10.36
N PHE A 267 -9.46 -20.75 9.84
CA PHE A 267 -8.43 -20.41 8.86
C PHE A 267 -7.52 -19.32 9.41
N GLU A 268 -6.24 -19.42 9.12
CA GLU A 268 -5.22 -18.43 9.42
C GLU A 268 -4.48 -18.06 8.13
N ILE A 269 -4.11 -16.80 7.99
CA ILE A 269 -3.33 -16.32 6.85
C ILE A 269 -1.98 -15.87 7.40
N GLU A 270 -0.89 -16.42 6.88
CA GLU A 270 0.47 -16.06 7.27
C GLU A 270 1.25 -15.57 6.05
N GLU A 271 1.96 -14.46 6.15
CA GLU A 271 2.82 -14.00 5.07
C GLU A 271 4.17 -14.75 5.11
N ILE A 272 4.47 -15.53 4.07
CA ILE A 272 5.65 -16.42 4.01
C ILE A 272 6.95 -15.64 3.98
N VAL A 273 6.90 -14.39 3.52
CA VAL A 273 8.09 -13.53 3.39
C VAL A 273 8.37 -12.69 4.66
N SER A 274 7.48 -12.68 5.66
CA SER A 274 7.49 -11.67 6.74
C SER A 274 7.15 -12.13 8.18
N GLY A 275 6.99 -13.43 8.47
CA GLY A 275 6.79 -13.91 9.84
C GLY A 275 5.32 -13.95 10.31
N ARG A 276 5.10 -14.65 11.43
CA ARG A 276 3.78 -15.12 11.89
C ARG A 276 2.79 -14.01 12.22
N LEU A 277 1.59 -14.10 11.66
CA LEU A 277 0.43 -13.30 12.03
C LEU A 277 -0.69 -14.23 12.51
N PHE A 278 -1.07 -14.13 13.79
CA PHE A 278 -2.20 -14.90 14.32
C PHE A 278 -3.50 -14.10 14.16
N ILE A 279 -4.52 -14.69 13.55
CA ILE A 279 -5.84 -14.08 13.33
C ILE A 279 -6.90 -14.98 13.98
N SER A 280 -7.53 -14.51 15.06
CA SER A 280 -8.59 -15.26 15.76
C SER A 280 -9.97 -14.60 15.74
N ASP A 281 -10.14 -13.41 15.11
CA ASP A 281 -11.42 -12.70 15.01
C ASP A 281 -11.54 -11.83 13.74
N ARG A 282 -12.69 -11.93 13.06
CA ARG A 282 -13.09 -11.16 11.87
C ARG A 282 -13.11 -9.64 12.10
N SER A 283 -13.33 -9.18 13.33
CA SER A 283 -13.28 -7.75 13.67
C SER A 283 -11.86 -7.15 13.56
N GLN A 284 -10.83 -8.00 13.62
CA GLN A 284 -9.42 -7.65 13.45
C GLN A 284 -8.98 -7.70 11.99
N LEU A 285 -9.65 -8.49 11.15
CA LEU A 285 -9.40 -8.61 9.71
C LEU A 285 -9.61 -7.28 8.95
N LYS A 286 -10.56 -6.45 9.39
CA LYS A 286 -10.81 -5.11 8.81
C LYS A 286 -9.87 -4.01 9.31
N SER A 287 -9.12 -4.25 10.40
CA SER A 287 -8.29 -3.21 11.02
C SER A 287 -6.78 -3.45 10.93
N LEU A 288 -6.34 -4.63 10.44
CA LEU A 288 -4.93 -5.03 10.47
C LEU A 288 -4.31 -5.48 9.13
N LEU A 289 -5.03 -5.41 8.02
CA LEU A 289 -4.44 -5.58 6.68
C LEU A 289 -3.78 -4.26 6.22
N LYS A 290 -2.67 -3.92 6.87
CA LYS A 290 -1.72 -2.90 6.39
C LYS A 290 -0.38 -3.59 6.20
N VAL A 291 -0.16 -4.08 4.99
CA VAL A 291 1.10 -4.74 4.62
C VAL A 291 2.12 -3.68 4.25
N TYR A 292 3.28 -3.71 4.91
CA TYR A 292 4.39 -2.81 4.67
C TYR A 292 5.40 -3.49 3.74
N PRO A 293 5.74 -2.92 2.57
CA PRO A 293 6.82 -3.46 1.76
C PRO A 293 8.12 -3.46 2.57
N ARG A 294 8.75 -4.64 2.67
CA ARG A 294 9.93 -4.91 3.52
C ARG A 294 11.23 -4.28 3.03
N GLU A 295 11.26 -3.67 1.84
CA GLU A 295 12.53 -3.40 1.17
C GLU A 295 13.43 -2.33 1.84
N ASP A 296 12.97 -1.59 2.87
CA ASP A 296 13.79 -0.56 3.52
C ASP A 296 13.75 -0.53 5.07
N ILE A 297 13.18 -1.52 5.77
CA ILE A 297 13.08 -1.46 7.26
C ILE A 297 14.14 -2.36 7.91
N GLU A 298 15.32 -1.80 8.17
CA GLU A 298 16.44 -2.50 8.84
C GLU A 298 16.52 -2.18 10.34
N VAL A 299 16.06 -1.00 10.74
CA VAL A 299 16.18 -0.47 12.10
C VAL A 299 14.89 0.22 12.51
N CYS A 300 14.65 0.37 13.82
CA CYS A 300 13.41 0.98 14.33
C CYS A 300 13.09 2.33 13.67
N MET A 301 14.12 3.14 13.39
CA MET A 301 13.96 4.47 12.83
C MET A 301 13.42 4.51 11.39
N HIS A 302 13.38 3.36 10.72
CA HIS A 302 12.77 3.24 9.39
C HIS A 302 11.25 3.06 9.47
N TYR A 303 10.67 2.81 10.65
CA TYR A 303 9.21 2.81 10.81
C TYR A 303 8.62 4.21 10.68
N LEU A 304 7.72 4.39 9.71
CA LEU A 304 7.06 5.66 9.42
C LEU A 304 5.71 5.84 10.12
N LYS A 305 5.20 4.82 10.82
CA LYS A 305 3.90 4.87 11.52
C LYS A 305 4.02 4.32 12.95
N SER A 306 3.30 4.94 13.88
CA SER A 306 3.35 4.63 15.31
C SER A 306 2.96 3.20 15.65
N LEU A 307 1.89 2.69 15.04
CA LEU A 307 1.38 1.36 15.34
C LEU A 307 2.43 0.27 15.03
N ILE A 308 3.09 0.36 13.87
CA ILE A 308 4.10 -0.61 13.44
C ILE A 308 5.35 -0.49 14.29
N CYS A 309 5.74 0.74 14.61
CA CYS A 309 6.86 1.00 15.49
C CYS A 309 6.63 0.32 16.85
N SER A 310 5.51 0.59 17.51
CA SER A 310 5.23 -0.01 18.82
C SER A 310 5.06 -1.53 18.79
N TYR A 311 4.61 -2.09 17.67
CA TYR A 311 4.43 -3.53 17.52
C TYR A 311 5.72 -4.27 17.15
N ASP A 312 6.63 -3.61 16.42
CA ASP A 312 7.87 -4.16 15.87
C ASP A 312 7.71 -5.55 15.22
N PRO A 313 6.87 -5.68 14.18
CA PRO A 313 6.55 -6.97 13.56
C PRO A 313 7.79 -7.68 12.99
N LEU A 314 8.80 -6.91 12.59
CA LEU A 314 10.02 -7.44 11.98
C LEU A 314 11.11 -7.72 13.02
N LYS A 315 10.84 -7.45 14.31
CA LYS A 315 11.82 -7.56 15.41
C LYS A 315 13.11 -6.79 15.13
N VAL A 316 13.00 -5.62 14.49
CA VAL A 316 14.17 -4.79 14.17
C VAL A 316 14.71 -4.07 15.40
N ALA A 317 13.97 -4.04 16.52
CA ALA A 317 14.49 -3.56 17.80
C ALA A 317 15.70 -4.35 18.27
N ASP A 318 15.69 -5.67 18.12
CA ASP A 318 16.81 -6.53 18.49
C ASP A 318 18.08 -6.10 17.76
N TYR A 319 18.00 -5.91 16.43
CA TYR A 319 19.12 -5.45 15.64
C TYR A 319 19.55 -4.03 16.02
N THR A 320 18.58 -3.11 16.11
CA THR A 320 18.81 -1.69 16.43
C THR A 320 19.54 -1.52 17.75
N VAL A 321 19.03 -2.13 18.82
CA VAL A 321 19.59 -2.03 20.18
C VAL A 321 20.95 -2.74 20.27
N ASN A 322 21.08 -3.96 19.72
CA ASN A 322 22.35 -4.70 19.77
C ASN A 322 23.49 -3.93 19.07
N GLN A 323 23.21 -3.33 17.91
CA GLN A 323 24.19 -2.50 17.19
C GLN A 323 24.56 -1.25 17.99
N GLN A 324 23.57 -0.52 18.49
CA GLN A 324 23.79 0.73 19.24
C GLN A 324 24.58 0.50 20.53
N GLN A 325 24.30 -0.58 21.27
CA GLN A 325 25.02 -0.94 22.48
C GLN A 325 26.39 -1.59 22.20
N ASN A 326 26.71 -1.89 20.94
CA ASN A 326 27.94 -2.59 20.54
C ASN A 326 28.13 -3.92 21.31
N LEU A 327 27.01 -4.61 21.59
CA LEU A 327 26.97 -5.87 22.33
C LEU A 327 26.17 -6.88 21.50
N PRO A 328 26.84 -7.88 20.90
CA PRO A 328 26.14 -8.96 20.22
C PRO A 328 25.18 -9.64 21.21
N SER A 329 23.93 -9.86 20.80
CA SER A 329 22.91 -10.58 21.58
C SER A 329 22.50 -9.95 22.93
N PHE A 330 22.64 -8.63 23.09
CA PHE A 330 22.14 -7.91 24.28
C PHE A 330 20.64 -8.19 24.53
N CYS A 331 19.81 -8.11 23.49
CA CYS A 331 18.36 -8.37 23.58
C CYS A 331 18.00 -9.84 23.85
N SER A 332 18.96 -10.76 23.78
CA SER A 332 18.76 -12.18 24.12
C SER A 332 19.13 -12.49 25.57
N GLY A 333 19.56 -11.49 26.35
CA GLY A 333 19.86 -11.63 27.77
C GLY A 333 18.60 -11.95 28.58
N GLU A 334 18.74 -12.79 29.61
CA GLU A 334 17.65 -13.03 30.55
C GLU A 334 17.22 -11.70 31.19
N GLY A 335 15.92 -11.41 31.14
CA GLY A 335 15.36 -10.19 31.70
C GLY A 335 15.51 -8.93 30.82
N ILE A 336 15.99 -9.04 29.57
CA ILE A 336 16.02 -7.92 28.62
C ILE A 336 14.93 -8.09 27.56
N ASP A 337 14.12 -7.04 27.37
CA ASP A 337 13.07 -6.98 26.36
C ASP A 337 13.30 -5.77 25.44
N CYS A 338 13.68 -6.01 24.19
CA CYS A 338 13.93 -4.95 23.21
C CYS A 338 12.69 -4.71 22.35
N PHE A 339 12.35 -3.44 22.12
CA PHE A 339 11.21 -3.03 21.33
C PHE A 339 11.47 -1.68 20.67
N CYS A 340 10.71 -1.38 19.63
CA CYS A 340 10.71 -0.05 19.04
C CYS A 340 9.65 0.83 19.72
N GLU A 341 9.97 2.09 19.94
CA GLU A 341 9.10 3.04 20.63
C GLU A 341 8.83 4.28 19.77
N TRP A 342 7.55 4.65 19.66
CA TRP A 342 7.15 5.84 18.93
C TRP A 342 7.21 7.07 19.83
N ASN A 343 8.01 8.05 19.43
CA ASN A 343 8.16 9.31 20.14
C ASN A 343 7.81 10.50 19.23
N GLU A 344 6.66 11.14 19.50
CA GLU A 344 6.16 12.28 18.72
C GLU A 344 7.05 13.52 18.83
N SER A 345 7.94 13.59 19.83
CA SER A 345 8.82 14.74 20.03
C SER A 345 10.03 14.75 19.09
N LEU A 346 10.28 13.67 18.33
CA LEU A 346 11.47 13.50 17.48
C LEU A 346 11.26 13.94 16.01
N ILE A 347 10.21 14.70 15.72
CA ILE A 347 9.89 15.16 14.34
C ILE A 347 11.08 15.85 13.66
N ASP A 348 11.88 16.60 14.42
CA ASP A 348 12.97 17.43 13.89
C ASP A 348 14.18 16.63 13.37
N VAL A 349 14.35 15.37 13.78
CA VAL A 349 15.45 14.49 13.34
C VAL A 349 15.04 13.52 12.22
N GLY A 350 13.82 13.67 11.68
CA GLY A 350 13.35 12.89 10.53
C GLY A 350 12.92 11.46 10.85
N THR A 351 12.93 11.05 12.13
CA THR A 351 12.39 9.77 12.60
C THR A 351 11.52 9.98 13.83
N ARG A 352 10.44 9.21 13.94
CA ARG A 352 9.57 9.19 15.12
C ARG A 352 9.62 7.85 15.85
N CYS A 353 10.42 6.90 15.37
CA CYS A 353 10.54 5.58 15.95
C CYS A 353 11.99 5.34 16.39
N VAL A 354 12.17 4.90 17.63
CA VAL A 354 13.49 4.68 18.24
C VAL A 354 13.61 3.27 18.79
N GLY A 355 14.84 2.79 18.92
CA GLY A 355 15.10 1.54 19.63
C GLY A 355 15.08 1.77 21.13
N SER A 356 14.37 0.92 21.86
CA SER A 356 14.30 0.94 23.32
C SER A 356 14.46 -0.48 23.87
N TRP A 357 14.84 -0.59 25.13
CA TRP A 357 14.82 -1.87 25.84
C TRP A 357 14.43 -1.71 27.30
N ARG A 358 13.76 -2.72 27.85
CA ARG A 358 13.39 -2.81 29.26
C ARG A 358 14.22 -3.87 29.96
N GLY A 359 14.64 -3.54 31.18
CA GLY A 359 15.24 -4.48 32.10
C GLY A 359 14.22 -5.02 33.09
N THR A 360 14.25 -6.32 33.35
CA THR A 360 13.43 -6.99 34.37
C THR A 360 14.30 -7.90 35.22
N TYR A 361 13.98 -8.03 36.50
CA TYR A 361 14.65 -8.97 37.40
C TYR A 361 13.65 -9.53 38.42
N GLY A 362 13.62 -10.85 38.57
CA GLY A 362 12.69 -11.51 39.50
C GLY A 362 11.20 -11.24 39.21
N GLY A 363 10.84 -10.89 37.97
CA GLY A 363 9.47 -10.54 37.57
C GLY A 363 9.07 -9.08 37.82
N HIS A 364 10.00 -8.22 38.26
CA HIS A 364 9.78 -6.78 38.41
C HIS A 364 10.45 -6.02 37.27
N ASN A 365 9.81 -4.94 36.79
CA ASN A 365 10.45 -4.03 35.85
C ASN A 365 11.45 -3.16 36.60
N ILE A 366 12.68 -3.11 36.07
CA ILE A 366 13.76 -2.31 36.63
C ILE A 366 13.71 -0.91 36.02
N GLY A 367 13.67 -0.82 34.70
CA GLY A 367 13.60 0.45 33.97
C GLY A 367 13.63 0.23 32.47
N LYS A 368 13.65 1.34 31.74
CA LYS A 368 13.66 1.42 30.28
C LYS A 368 14.83 2.29 29.82
N CYS A 369 15.57 1.83 28.83
CA CYS A 369 16.54 2.62 28.10
C CYS A 369 15.99 2.99 26.74
N THR A 370 16.01 4.28 26.39
CA THR A 370 15.58 4.79 25.08
C THR A 370 16.78 5.33 24.32
N LEU A 371 16.98 4.92 23.06
CA LEU A 371 18.13 5.29 22.23
C LEU A 371 17.72 6.29 21.15
N THR A 372 17.92 7.57 21.43
CA THR A 372 17.46 8.68 20.58
C THR A 372 18.56 9.14 19.62
N PRO A 373 18.31 9.23 18.31
CA PRO A 373 19.27 9.78 17.35
C PRO A 373 19.64 11.22 17.68
N SER A 374 20.94 11.50 17.87
CA SER A 374 21.42 12.82 18.26
C SER A 374 22.19 13.54 17.16
N ASN A 375 23.00 12.81 16.38
CA ASN A 375 23.76 13.38 15.27
C ASN A 375 23.99 12.36 14.13
N ILE A 376 23.91 12.82 12.89
CA ILE A 376 24.34 12.05 11.71
C ILE A 376 25.78 12.47 11.39
N ILE A 377 26.74 11.57 11.56
CA ILE A 377 28.17 11.90 11.41
C ILE A 377 28.63 11.74 9.95
N ASN A 378 28.26 10.64 9.30
CA ASN A 378 28.72 10.30 7.96
C ASN A 378 27.52 10.10 7.02
N ASN A 379 27.35 11.02 6.08
CA ASN A 379 26.29 10.96 5.07
C ASN A 379 26.71 10.11 3.87
N CYS A 380 26.87 8.80 4.05
CA CYS A 380 27.13 7.87 2.95
C CYS A 380 28.50 8.10 2.28
N ASP A 381 29.57 7.76 2.98
CA ASP A 381 30.91 7.78 2.41
C ASP A 381 31.09 6.70 1.31
N GLU A 382 32.30 6.55 0.78
CA GLU A 382 32.61 5.55 -0.28
C GLU A 382 32.24 4.11 0.10
N SER A 383 32.01 3.81 1.38
CA SER A 383 31.57 2.49 1.85
C SER A 383 30.07 2.24 1.70
N GLY A 384 29.27 3.28 1.41
CA GLY A 384 27.82 3.19 1.31
C GLY A 384 27.11 3.04 2.66
N LEU A 385 27.79 3.33 3.78
CA LEU A 385 27.23 3.28 5.12
C LEU A 385 27.01 4.69 5.69
N MET A 386 25.92 4.84 6.44
CA MET A 386 25.62 6.01 7.25
C MET A 386 25.76 5.66 8.73
N THR A 387 26.52 6.46 9.48
CA THR A 387 26.68 6.31 10.94
C THR A 387 25.87 7.37 11.66
N ILE A 388 24.95 6.93 12.50
CA ILE A 388 24.08 7.76 13.34
C ILE A 388 24.51 7.59 14.80
N GLN A 389 24.82 8.68 15.49
CA GLN A 389 25.03 8.67 16.94
C GLN A 389 23.69 8.69 17.66
N THR A 390 23.62 7.99 18.77
CA THR A 390 22.42 7.94 19.61
C THR A 390 22.76 8.28 21.05
N ASP A 391 21.96 9.15 21.64
CA ASP A 391 22.00 9.45 23.07
C ASP A 391 21.08 8.46 23.79
N ALA A 392 21.53 7.93 24.93
CA ALA A 392 20.77 6.98 25.71
C ALA A 392 20.17 7.63 26.95
N GLU A 393 18.88 7.41 27.19
CA GLU A 393 18.17 7.91 28.36
C GLU A 393 17.57 6.75 29.16
N TRP A 394 17.91 6.68 30.45
CA TRP A 394 17.37 5.69 31.37
C TRP A 394 16.19 6.27 32.18
N GLU A 395 15.08 5.55 32.16
CA GLU A 395 13.87 5.83 32.92
C GLU A 395 13.60 4.66 33.88
N TRP A 396 13.54 4.94 35.18
CA TRP A 396 13.18 3.93 36.18
C TRP A 396 11.70 3.56 36.05
N ALA A 397 11.37 2.28 36.18
CA ALA A 397 9.97 1.84 36.14
C ALA A 397 9.19 2.32 37.37
N ASP A 398 7.91 2.67 37.20
CA ASP A 398 7.05 3.14 38.30
C ASP A 398 6.88 2.09 39.42
N ASP A 399 6.91 0.81 39.04
CA ASP A 399 6.83 -0.35 39.95
C ASP A 399 8.20 -0.83 40.44
N ASN A 400 9.30 -0.16 40.06
CA ASN A 400 10.62 -0.46 40.61
C ASN A 400 10.59 -0.21 42.13
N PRO A 401 10.93 -1.21 42.96
CA PRO A 401 10.99 -1.05 44.40
C PRO A 401 11.91 0.11 44.79
N ASN A 402 11.30 1.21 45.20
CA ASN A 402 12.03 2.38 45.63
C ASN A 402 11.79 2.68 47.10
N GLU A 403 12.85 3.11 47.76
CA GLU A 403 12.80 3.51 49.16
C GLU A 403 13.54 4.83 49.32
N SER A 404 12.93 5.74 50.08
CA SER A 404 13.52 7.05 50.37
C SER A 404 14.46 6.94 51.55
N TYR A 405 15.75 7.09 51.29
CA TYR A 405 16.80 7.02 52.30
C TYR A 405 17.49 8.36 52.49
N SER A 406 17.98 8.63 53.71
CA SER A 406 18.53 9.94 54.04
C SER A 406 19.96 10.16 53.57
N LEU A 407 20.75 9.10 53.29
CA LEU A 407 22.16 9.28 52.89
C LEU A 407 22.75 8.15 52.02
N ASP A 408 22.45 6.87 52.29
CA ASP A 408 23.01 5.72 51.56
C ASP A 408 21.93 4.67 51.25
N CYS A 409 22.04 3.99 50.10
CA CYS A 409 21.16 2.88 49.74
C CYS A 409 21.46 1.62 50.57
N PRO A 410 20.43 0.79 50.86
CA PRO A 410 20.51 -0.24 51.90
C PRO A 410 21.39 -1.45 51.51
N SER A 411 21.62 -1.67 50.22
CA SER A 411 22.50 -2.72 49.71
C SER A 411 23.11 -2.34 48.36
N SER A 412 24.04 -3.15 47.88
CA SER A 412 24.62 -3.06 46.52
C SER A 412 23.60 -3.26 45.41
N ASP A 413 22.43 -3.81 45.73
CA ASP A 413 21.37 -4.06 44.77
C ASP A 413 20.52 -2.81 44.52
N TYR A 414 20.79 -1.70 45.22
CA TYR A 414 20.08 -0.44 45.07
C TYR A 414 21.01 0.68 44.62
N VAL A 415 20.50 1.52 43.72
CA VAL A 415 21.22 2.63 43.09
C VAL A 415 20.56 3.94 43.51
N ALA A 416 21.36 4.89 44.00
CA ALA A 416 20.88 6.22 44.36
C ALA A 416 20.70 7.11 43.12
N TRP A 417 19.51 7.69 42.94
CA TRP A 417 19.21 8.57 41.80
C TRP A 417 18.30 9.77 42.17
N PRO A 418 18.55 10.98 41.64
CA PRO A 418 19.72 11.40 40.87
C PRO A 418 20.95 11.61 41.75
N THR A 419 22.16 11.51 41.17
CA THR A 419 23.41 11.79 41.89
C THR A 419 23.46 13.26 42.34
N GLY A 420 23.42 13.52 43.66
CA GLY A 420 23.67 14.85 44.25
C GLY A 420 22.47 15.57 44.88
N GLY A 421 21.31 14.92 45.05
CA GLY A 421 20.11 15.46 45.73
C GLY A 421 19.58 14.52 46.85
N PRO A 422 18.39 14.76 47.42
CA PRO A 422 17.71 13.73 48.22
C PRO A 422 17.54 12.47 47.37
N THR A 423 18.16 11.37 47.80
CA THR A 423 18.33 10.17 46.98
C THR A 423 17.15 9.21 47.15
N THR A 424 16.49 8.91 46.04
CA THR A 424 15.64 7.73 45.94
C THR A 424 16.53 6.57 45.54
N CYS A 425 16.44 5.46 46.27
CA CYS A 425 17.17 4.24 45.97
C CYS A 425 16.31 3.32 45.13
N TYR A 426 16.72 3.05 43.90
CA TYR A 426 16.04 2.15 42.97
C TYR A 426 16.71 0.79 42.96
N TYR A 427 15.94 -0.29 42.92
CA TYR A 427 16.45 -1.65 42.86
C TYR A 427 16.99 -1.94 41.46
N ASP A 428 18.27 -2.31 41.35
CA ASP A 428 18.97 -2.68 40.12
C ASP A 428 20.18 -3.60 40.42
N PRO A 429 19.95 -4.87 40.79
CA PRO A 429 21.01 -5.80 41.21
C PRO A 429 22.02 -6.14 40.10
N GLU A 430 21.65 -5.96 38.83
CA GLU A 430 22.50 -6.28 37.69
C GLU A 430 23.18 -5.06 37.04
N GLY A 431 22.94 -3.86 37.60
CA GLY A 431 23.46 -2.60 37.08
C GLY A 431 22.97 -2.32 35.65
N LEU A 432 21.71 -2.65 35.35
CA LEU A 432 21.12 -2.43 34.03
C LEU A 432 21.13 -0.95 33.65
N HIS A 433 20.90 -0.04 34.60
CA HIS A 433 20.94 1.40 34.29
C HIS A 433 22.32 1.84 33.78
N GLU A 434 23.41 1.24 34.29
CA GLU A 434 24.77 1.54 33.83
C GLU A 434 25.05 0.99 32.43
N ARG A 435 24.22 0.06 31.94
CA ARG A 435 24.31 -0.48 30.57
C ARG A 435 23.59 0.41 29.57
N CYS A 436 22.70 1.30 30.02
CA CYS A 436 22.07 2.30 29.14
C CYS A 436 23.08 3.41 28.83
N ARG A 437 23.81 3.26 27.73
CA ARG A 437 24.87 4.18 27.30
C ARG A 437 24.66 4.64 25.87
N ASP A 438 25.17 5.84 25.58
CA ASP A 438 25.25 6.39 24.25
C ASP A 438 25.94 5.41 23.29
N GLY A 439 25.53 5.47 22.03
CA GLY A 439 25.88 4.46 21.04
C GLY A 439 25.95 5.01 19.63
N SER A 440 26.17 4.10 18.69
CA SER A 440 26.13 4.44 17.26
C SER A 440 25.54 3.31 16.43
N LEU A 441 24.77 3.67 15.42
CA LEU A 441 24.12 2.76 14.50
C LEU A 441 24.70 2.97 13.10
N ASN A 442 25.11 1.89 12.44
CA ASN A 442 25.53 1.91 11.04
C ASN A 442 24.41 1.31 10.20
N ILE A 443 23.85 2.10 9.29
CA ILE A 443 22.83 1.66 8.34
C ILE A 443 23.38 1.74 6.92
N LEU A 444 22.89 0.88 6.03
CA LEU A 444 23.15 1.03 4.61
C LEU A 444 22.46 2.29 4.12
N CYS A 445 23.18 3.05 3.31
CA CYS A 445 22.59 4.22 2.69
C CYS A 445 21.50 3.78 1.71
N PRO A 446 20.34 4.47 1.70
CA PRO A 446 19.35 4.28 0.65
C PRO A 446 20.07 4.36 -0.70
N ALA A 447 19.80 3.41 -1.59
CA ALA A 447 20.42 3.39 -2.90
C ALA A 447 20.07 4.69 -3.63
N PHE A 448 20.94 5.69 -3.56
CA PHE A 448 20.87 6.82 -4.45
C PHE A 448 21.18 6.27 -5.82
N ILE A 449 20.16 5.89 -6.58
CA ILE A 449 20.31 5.63 -8.01
C ILE A 449 20.76 6.97 -8.57
N PRO A 450 22.03 7.17 -8.95
CA PRO A 450 22.35 8.34 -9.73
C PRO A 450 21.49 8.19 -10.99
N LEU A 451 20.55 9.10 -11.22
CA LEU A 451 19.78 9.11 -12.47
C LEU A 451 20.80 9.29 -13.60
N GLU A 452 21.31 8.18 -14.14
CA GLU A 452 22.34 8.16 -15.18
C GLU A 452 21.87 8.94 -16.42
N PHE A 453 20.55 9.11 -16.55
CA PHE A 453 19.89 9.95 -17.55
C PHE A 453 20.37 11.41 -17.57
N PHE A 454 20.89 11.96 -16.47
CA PHE A 454 21.44 13.31 -16.43
C PHE A 454 22.97 13.35 -16.40
N ASN A 455 23.65 12.31 -16.87
CA ASN A 455 25.07 12.45 -17.15
C ASN A 455 25.26 13.41 -18.37
N ALA A 456 26.38 14.13 -18.39
CA ALA A 456 26.67 15.12 -19.44
C ALA A 456 26.63 14.53 -20.87
N TYR A 457 26.97 13.25 -21.05
CA TYR A 457 26.86 12.54 -22.33
C TYR A 457 25.42 12.35 -22.78
N ASN A 458 24.51 11.94 -21.89
CA ASN A 458 23.09 11.76 -22.21
C ASN A 458 22.43 13.10 -22.59
N PHE A 459 22.82 14.17 -21.91
CA PHE A 459 22.43 15.53 -22.30
C PHE A 459 22.94 15.92 -23.69
N ILE A 460 24.22 15.65 -24.00
CA ILE A 460 24.80 15.92 -25.32
C ILE A 460 24.09 15.12 -26.42
N ILE A 461 23.80 13.83 -26.18
CA ILE A 461 23.08 12.97 -27.13
C ILE A 461 21.68 13.53 -27.41
N ALA A 462 20.94 13.93 -26.38
CA ALA A 462 19.62 14.54 -26.53
C ALA A 462 19.68 15.81 -27.39
N VAL A 463 20.65 16.69 -27.13
CA VAL A 463 20.86 17.93 -27.91
C VAL A 463 21.19 17.63 -29.38
N LEU A 464 22.02 16.62 -29.65
CA LEU A 464 22.35 16.20 -31.01
C LEU A 464 21.14 15.65 -31.76
N ILE A 465 20.31 14.84 -31.12
CA ILE A 465 19.08 14.29 -31.70
C ILE A 465 18.11 15.43 -32.07
N ILE A 466 17.86 16.36 -31.13
CA ILE A 466 16.99 17.52 -31.37
C ILE A 466 17.53 18.37 -32.52
N SER A 467 18.83 18.66 -32.50
CA SER A 467 19.50 19.44 -33.57
C SER A 467 19.39 18.74 -34.92
N GLY A 468 19.56 17.42 -34.97
CA GLY A 468 19.39 16.61 -36.17
C GLY A 468 17.96 16.67 -36.73
N VAL A 469 16.94 16.58 -35.87
CA VAL A 469 15.53 16.71 -36.27
C VAL A 469 15.26 18.10 -36.86
N TYR A 470 15.72 19.17 -36.20
CA TYR A 470 15.56 20.54 -36.70
C TYR A 470 16.28 20.77 -38.03
N PHE A 471 17.48 20.21 -38.20
CA PHE A 471 18.23 20.29 -39.45
C PHE A 471 17.47 19.62 -40.60
N VAL A 472 16.92 18.43 -40.38
CA VAL A 472 16.11 17.72 -41.39
C VAL A 472 14.84 18.51 -41.75
N LEU A 473 14.17 19.11 -40.77
CA LEU A 473 13.00 19.97 -41.00
C LEU A 473 13.35 21.23 -41.81
N SER A 474 14.50 21.85 -41.53
CA SER A 474 15.04 23.00 -42.27
C SER A 474 15.28 22.68 -43.75
N LEU A 475 15.90 21.53 -44.04
CA LEU A 475 16.15 21.09 -45.41
C LEU A 475 14.85 20.85 -46.19
N LYS A 476 13.79 20.36 -45.53
CA LYS A 476 12.47 20.20 -46.15
C LYS A 476 11.84 21.55 -46.49
N LYS A 477 12.02 22.58 -45.65
CA LYS A 477 11.48 23.94 -45.89
C LYS A 477 12.10 24.57 -47.14
N GLN A 478 13.42 24.51 -47.30
CA GLN A 478 14.12 25.09 -48.44
C GLN A 478 13.74 24.45 -49.79
N LYS A 479 13.41 23.14 -49.80
CA LYS A 479 12.93 22.48 -51.02
C LYS A 479 11.56 22.97 -51.46
N LYS A 480 10.66 23.34 -50.54
CA LYS A 480 9.34 23.88 -50.89
C LYS A 480 9.43 25.26 -51.53
N GLU A 481 10.41 26.07 -51.12
CA GLU A 481 10.61 27.42 -51.66
C GLU A 481 11.22 27.42 -53.07
N LYS A 482 11.97 26.38 -53.46
CA LYS A 482 12.53 26.25 -54.82
C LYS A 482 11.59 25.63 -55.86
N ILE A 483 10.42 25.14 -55.43
CA ILE A 483 9.40 24.54 -56.31
C ILE A 483 8.29 25.56 -56.64
N LYS A 484 8.24 26.69 -55.93
CA LYS A 484 7.57 27.91 -56.40
C LYS A 484 8.51 28.68 -57.31
#